data_AF-X1MPE6-F1
#
_entry.id   AF-X1MPE6-F1
#
_cell.length_a   1.000
_cell.length_b   1.000
_cell.length_c   1.000
_cell.angle_alpha   90.00
_cell.angle_beta   90.00
_cell.angle_gamma   90.00
#
_symmetry.space_group_name_H-M   'P 1'
#
loop_
_entity.id
_entity.type
_entity.pdbx_description
1 polymer ?
#
loop_
_entity_poly.entity_id
_entity_poly.type
_entity_poly.pdbx_seq_one_letter_code
_entity_poly.pdbx_strand_id
1 'polypeptide(L)' 'MYKVINKERLHEIIYSMWIEAPEVASSVQPGQFIILMITEKGERVPLTVADFNRERGLIRIVFQIVGKTSEE' A
#
# COMPACT_ATOMS: atom_id res chain seq x y z
N MET A 1 -6.38 10.36 -6.36
CA MET A 1 -5.51 10.16 -5.17
C MET A 1 -6.18 9.15 -4.26
N TYR A 2 -5.43 8.19 -3.72
CA TYR A 2 -5.95 7.17 -2.80
C TYR A 2 -5.72 7.61 -1.36
N LYS A 3 -6.68 7.36 -0.47
CA LYS A 3 -6.64 7.83 0.92
C LYS A 3 -6.01 6.78 1.83
N VAL A 4 -5.08 7.19 2.69
CA VAL A 4 -4.56 6.35 3.77
C VAL A 4 -5.55 6.39 4.94
N ILE A 5 -6.11 5.22 5.28
CA ILE A 5 -7.10 5.08 6.36
C ILE A 5 -6.41 4.76 7.69
N ASN A 6 -5.33 4.00 7.65
CA ASN A 6 -4.54 3.66 8.82
C ASN A 6 -3.08 3.44 8.43
N LYS A 7 -2.16 3.88 9.29
CA LYS A 7 -0.72 3.63 9.19
C LYS A 7 -0.25 3.17 10.57
N GLU A 8 0.41 2.02 10.60
CA GLU A 8 0.94 1.39 11.80
C GLU A 8 2.42 1.08 11.60
N ARG A 9 3.24 1.37 12.61
CA ARG A 9 4.64 0.95 12.65
C ARG A 9 4.71 -0.41 13.32
N LEU A 10 4.98 -1.46 12.54
CA LEU A 10 5.08 -2.83 13.05
C LEU A 10 6.45 -3.11 13.67
N HIS A 11 7.50 -2.48 13.13
CA HIS A 11 8.86 -2.55 13.62
C HIS A 11 9.59 -1.23 13.29
N GLU A 12 10.82 -1.08 13.77
CA GLU A 12 11.65 0.11 13.56
C GLU A 12 11.64 0.61 12.09
N ILE A 13 11.77 -0.31 11.14
CA ILE A 13 11.81 -0.01 9.70
C ILE A 13 10.67 -0.66 8.91
N ILE A 14 9.65 -1.21 9.57
CA ILE A 14 8.53 -1.92 8.89
C ILE A 14 7.22 -1.24 9.21
N TYR A 15 6.45 -0.92 8.18
CA TYR A 15 5.17 -0.23 8.28
C TYR A 15 4.06 -1.03 7.59
N SER A 16 2.87 -0.98 8.18
CA SER A 16 1.62 -1.48 7.63
C SER A 16 0.71 -0.30 7.33
N MET A 17 0.06 -0.31 6.17
CA MET A 17 -0.83 0.75 5.75
C MET A 17 -2.10 0.19 5.13
N TRP A 18 -3.26 0.68 5.59
CA TRP A 18 -4.55 0.46 4.94
C TRP A 18 -4.87 1.67 4.06
N ILE A 19 -5.20 1.39 2.79
CA ILE A 19 -5.45 2.38 1.75
C ILE A 19 -6.83 2.12 1.16
N GLU A 20 -7.62 3.18 0.99
CA GLU A 20 -8.88 3.15 0.27
C GLU A 20 -8.61 3.11 -1.24
N ALA A 21 -8.86 1.95 -1.85
CA ALA A 21 -8.69 1.68 -3.28
C ALA A 21 -9.75 0.66 -3.75
N PRO A 22 -11.03 1.07 -3.92
CA PRO A 22 -12.14 0.15 -4.16
C PRO A 22 -11.98 -0.71 -5.42
N GLU A 23 -11.44 -0.14 -6.50
CA GLU A 23 -11.21 -0.85 -7.77
C GLU A 23 -10.14 -1.95 -7.66
N VAL A 24 -9.10 -1.72 -6.85
CA VAL A 24 -8.07 -2.72 -6.58
C VAL A 24 -8.63 -3.77 -5.63
N ALA A 25 -9.27 -3.35 -4.54
CA ALA A 25 -9.84 -4.26 -3.54
C ALA A 25 -10.85 -5.24 -4.16
N SER A 26 -11.66 -4.79 -5.13
CA SER A 26 -12.68 -5.64 -5.76
C SER A 26 -12.08 -6.76 -6.62
N SER A 27 -10.93 -6.54 -7.24
CA SER A 27 -10.34 -7.44 -8.25
C SER A 27 -9.13 -8.24 -7.75
N VAL A 28 -8.42 -7.73 -6.75
CA VAL A 28 -7.15 -8.31 -6.28
C VAL A 28 -7.30 -9.73 -5.74
N GLN A 29 -6.30 -10.55 -6.02
CA GLN A 29 -6.15 -11.94 -5.60
C GLN A 29 -4.81 -12.14 -4.84
N PRO A 30 -4.68 -13.21 -4.04
CA PRO A 30 -3.45 -13.53 -3.35
C PRO A 30 -2.25 -13.63 -4.31
N GLY A 31 -1.11 -13.05 -3.90
CA GLY A 31 0.12 -13.02 -4.69
C GLY A 31 0.23 -11.83 -5.67
N GLN A 32 -0.81 -11.00 -5.81
CA GLN A 32 -0.76 -9.80 -6.62
C GLN A 32 -0.16 -8.59 -5.86
N PHE A 33 0.22 -7.58 -6.63
CA PHE A 33 0.86 -6.36 -6.14
C PHE A 33 0.28 -5.13 -6.85
N ILE A 34 0.51 -3.96 -6.27
CA ILE A 34 0.21 -2.66 -6.87
C ILE A 34 1.51 -1.96 -7.28
N ILE A 35 1.39 -0.99 -8.17
CA ILE A 35 2.44 0.01 -8.40
C ILE A 35 2.08 1.28 -7.63
N LEU A 36 2.89 1.62 -6.64
CA LEU A 36 2.75 2.84 -5.85
C LEU A 36 3.58 3.98 -6.46
N MET A 37 3.02 5.18 -6.46
CA MET A 37 3.71 6.43 -6.76
C MET A 37 3.18 7.50 -5.80
N ILE A 38 4.07 8.14 -5.04
CA ILE A 38 3.70 9.06 -3.94
C ILE A 38 3.63 10.54 -4.35
N THR A 39 4.28 10.91 -5.46
CA THR A 39 4.27 12.27 -6.02
C THR A 39 4.22 12.22 -7.55
N GLU A 40 3.78 13.30 -8.21
CA GLU A 40 3.66 13.35 -9.68
C GLU A 40 5.00 13.11 -10.41
N LYS A 41 6.13 13.42 -9.76
CA LYS A 41 7.49 13.20 -10.27
C LYS A 41 8.20 12.04 -9.56
N GLY A 42 7.46 11.26 -8.79
CA GLY A 42 7.98 10.18 -7.95
C GLY A 42 8.24 8.90 -8.74
N GLU A 43 8.96 7.99 -8.09
CA GLU A 43 9.26 6.66 -8.65
C GLU A 43 8.03 5.74 -8.57
N ARG A 44 8.01 4.73 -9.45
CA ARG A 44 7.00 3.66 -9.47
C ARG A 44 7.57 2.45 -8.77
N VAL A 45 7.05 2.12 -7.60
CA VAL A 45 7.55 1.01 -6.77
C VAL A 45 6.50 -0.08 -6.65
N PRO A 46 6.83 -1.35 -6.93
CA PRO A 46 5.90 -2.46 -6.73
C PRO A 46 5.79 -2.80 -5.24
N LEU A 47 4.56 -2.91 -4.73
CA LEU A 47 4.29 -3.36 -3.35
C LEU A 47 3.18 -4.42 -3.34
N THR A 48 3.45 -5.53 -2.67
CA THR A 48 2.49 -6.63 -2.51
C THR A 48 1.26 -6.19 -1.75
N VAL A 49 0.08 -6.63 -2.19
CA VAL A 49 -1.16 -6.49 -1.40
C VAL A 49 -1.16 -7.59 -0.35
N ALA A 50 -0.91 -7.21 0.89
CA ALA A 50 -0.80 -8.12 2.02
C ALA A 50 -2.18 -8.59 2.52
N ASP A 51 -3.22 -7.78 2.34
CA ASP A 51 -4.61 -8.09 2.67
C ASP A 51 -5.56 -7.15 1.93
N PHE A 52 -6.86 -7.45 1.91
CA PHE A 52 -7.88 -6.58 1.31
C PHE A 52 -9.27 -6.79 1.94
N ASN A 53 -10.08 -5.73 1.95
CA ASN A 53 -11.47 -5.76 2.37
C ASN A 53 -12.35 -5.23 1.23
N ARG A 54 -13.11 -6.14 0.59
CA ARG A 54 -13.96 -5.81 -0.58
C ARG A 54 -15.12 -4.90 -0.22
N GLU A 55 -15.76 -5.15 0.91
CA GLU A 55 -16.94 -4.39 1.36
C GLU A 55 -16.58 -2.94 1.67
N ARG A 56 -15.41 -2.71 2.28
CA ARG A 56 -14.90 -1.40 2.64
C ARG A 56 -14.05 -0.75 1.55
N GLY A 57 -13.77 -1.45 0.46
CA GLY A 57 -12.91 -0.97 -0.62
C GLY A 57 -11.46 -0.69 -0.20
N LEU A 58 -10.91 -1.49 0.72
CA LEU A 58 -9.58 -1.25 1.28
C LEU A 58 -8.57 -2.32 0.85
N ILE A 59 -7.33 -1.90 0.66
CA ILE A 59 -6.18 -2.80 0.54
C ILE A 59 -5.17 -2.51 1.65
N ARG A 60 -4.44 -3.53 2.06
CA ARG A 60 -3.34 -3.43 3.01
C ARG A 60 -2.03 -3.66 2.28
N ILE A 61 -1.08 -2.76 2.49
CA ILE A 61 0.31 -2.96 2.11
C ILE A 61 1.18 -3.04 3.37
N VAL A 62 2.26 -3.82 3.27
CA VAL A 62 3.30 -3.88 4.28
C VAL A 62 4.63 -3.68 3.57
N PHE A 63 5.44 -2.73 4.03
CA PHE A 63 6.70 -2.38 3.39
C PHE A 63 7.78 -2.07 4.41
N GLN A 64 9.02 -2.22 3.98
CA GLN A 64 10.21 -1.88 4.74
C GLN A 64 10.82 -0.57 4.19
N ILE A 65 11.34 0.26 5.08
CA ILE A 65 12.16 1.41 4.71
C ILE A 65 13.52 0.90 4.21
N VAL A 66 13.77 1.05 2.92
CA VAL A 66 15.02 0.62 2.25
C VAL A 66 15.60 1.71 1.34
N GLY A 67 14.90 2.81 1.14
CA GLY A 67 15.33 3.94 0.31
C GLY A 67 14.35 5.11 0.36
N LYS A 68 14.60 6.13 -0.47
CA LYS A 68 13.92 7.42 -0.43
C LYS A 68 12.38 7.33 -0.47
N THR A 69 11.82 6.61 -1.45
CA THR A 69 10.36 6.49 -1.61
C THR A 69 9.69 5.74 -0.46
N SER A 70 10.41 4.87 0.26
CA SER A 70 9.87 4.15 1.41
C SER A 70 10.00 4.93 2.73
N GLU A 71 10.81 5.98 2.77
CA GLU A 71 11.00 6.85 3.94
C GLU A 71 10.00 8.03 3.97
N GLU A 72 9.71 8.60 2.81
CA GLU A 72 8.74 9.71 2.60
C GLU A 72 7.27 9.29 2.84
#